data_AF-A0A7S2HP20-F1
#
_entry.id   AF-A0A7S2HP20-F1
#
_cell.length_a   1.000
_cell.length_b   1.000
_cell.length_c   1.000
_cell.angle_alpha   90.00
_cell.angle_beta   90.00
_cell.angle_gamma   90.00
#
_symmetry.space_group_name_H-M   'P 1'
#
loop_
_entity.id
_entity.type
_entity.pdbx_description
1 polymer ?
#
loop_
_entity_poly.entity_id
_entity_poly.type
_entity_poly.pdbx_seq_one_letter_code
_entity_poly.pdbx_strand_id
1 'polypeptide(L)'
;RSGVWIFSGDRFARIVGPPRGHGIVAGTCCQSLSQLQRLRGYAEVRYELREHYEVVLGIVEERGLLRIKRSSWHPERAETIFYSASNEATGTIVVGKEHIEHILPGGRRETWRIAEWTFDPFTPPPRQKAPEPEQAAPGSPSTSRTRARSQSSGASTERAVEQDEPVALASPSAS
;
A
#
# COMPACT_ATOMS: atom_id res chain seq x y z
N ARG A 1 -11.27 -19.95 3.49
CA ARG A 1 -10.23 -19.88 2.43
C ARG A 1 -8.88 -20.17 3.07
N SER A 2 -7.89 -20.57 2.27
CA SER A 2 -6.51 -20.82 2.71
C SER A 2 -5.55 -20.15 1.73
N GLY A 3 -4.30 -19.95 2.11
CA GLY A 3 -3.32 -19.35 1.21
C GLY A 3 -2.02 -18.97 1.90
N VAL A 4 -1.24 -18.12 1.23
CA VAL A 4 0.12 -17.74 1.63
C VAL A 4 0.36 -16.26 1.40
N TRP A 5 1.14 -15.66 2.29
CA TRP A 5 1.80 -14.38 2.09
C TRP A 5 3.29 -14.60 1.91
N ILE A 6 3.89 -13.87 0.98
CA ILE A 6 5.31 -13.89 0.67
C ILE A 6 5.78 -12.44 0.72
N PHE A 7 6.81 -12.15 1.51
CA PHE A 7 7.45 -10.84 1.58
C PHE A 7 8.89 -10.95 1.08
N SER A 8 9.36 -9.95 0.35
CA SER A 8 10.74 -9.85 -0.11
C SER A 8 11.12 -8.38 -0.25
N GLY A 9 11.92 -7.88 0.69
CA GLY A 9 12.22 -6.45 0.82
C GLY A 9 10.94 -5.61 0.98
N ASP A 10 10.76 -4.65 0.09
CA ASP A 10 9.59 -3.76 0.02
C ASP A 10 8.38 -4.38 -0.69
N ARG A 11 8.44 -5.65 -1.15
CA ARG A 11 7.39 -6.29 -1.94
C ARG A 11 6.64 -7.35 -1.16
N PHE A 12 5.35 -7.48 -1.45
CA PHE A 12 4.53 -8.59 -0.96
C PHE A 12 3.69 -9.23 -2.06
N ALA A 13 3.44 -10.53 -1.91
CA ALA A 13 2.43 -11.26 -2.66
C ALA A 13 1.52 -12.02 -1.70
N ARG A 14 0.20 -11.88 -1.88
CA ARG A 14 -0.85 -12.63 -1.16
C ARG A 14 -1.58 -13.50 -2.17
N ILE A 15 -1.61 -14.81 -1.94
CA ILE A 15 -2.31 -15.80 -2.76
C ILE A 15 -3.35 -16.49 -1.88
N VAL A 16 -4.60 -16.54 -2.34
CA VAL A 16 -5.73 -17.09 -1.59
C VAL A 16 -6.55 -18.04 -2.47
N GLY A 17 -7.06 -19.13 -1.92
CA GLY A 17 -7.92 -20.09 -2.61
C GLY A 17 -8.73 -21.00 -1.66
N PRO A 18 -9.35 -22.06 -2.19
CA PRO A 18 -9.82 -23.21 -1.42
C PRO A 18 -8.68 -23.91 -0.66
N PRO A 19 -8.99 -24.73 0.37
CA PRO A 19 -8.01 -25.62 0.98
C PRO A 19 -7.48 -26.66 -0.03
N ARG A 20 -6.30 -27.24 0.23
CA ARG A 20 -5.79 -28.38 -0.55
C ARG A 20 -6.81 -29.54 -0.54
N GLY A 21 -6.88 -30.29 -1.63
CA GLY A 21 -7.86 -31.37 -1.83
C GLY A 21 -9.25 -30.91 -2.29
N HIS A 22 -9.51 -29.60 -2.37
CA HIS A 22 -10.83 -29.06 -2.72
C HIS A 22 -10.83 -28.40 -4.11
N GLY A 23 -11.96 -28.49 -4.82
CA GLY A 23 -12.07 -27.95 -6.18
C GLY A 23 -11.25 -28.72 -7.21
N ILE A 24 -11.39 -28.33 -8.48
CA ILE A 24 -10.67 -28.87 -9.63
C ILE A 24 -9.18 -28.56 -9.51
N VAL A 25 -8.82 -27.34 -9.10
CA VAL A 25 -7.43 -26.82 -9.12
C VAL A 25 -6.64 -27.28 -7.90
N ALA A 26 -7.21 -27.26 -6.69
CA ALA A 26 -6.51 -27.71 -5.49
C ALA A 26 -6.77 -29.18 -5.12
N GLY A 27 -7.74 -29.84 -5.77
CA GLY A 27 -8.01 -31.28 -5.65
C GLY A 27 -7.27 -32.16 -6.67
N THR A 28 -6.85 -31.64 -7.82
CA THR A 28 -6.14 -32.44 -8.84
C THR A 28 -4.63 -32.20 -8.79
N CYS A 29 -3.84 -33.27 -8.66
CA CYS A 29 -2.38 -33.19 -8.72
C CYS A 29 -1.89 -33.12 -10.19
N CYS A 30 -1.92 -31.92 -10.77
CA CYS A 30 -1.31 -31.63 -12.08
C CYS A 30 -0.07 -30.75 -11.92
N GLN A 31 0.97 -31.01 -12.74
CA GLN A 31 2.19 -30.20 -12.73
C GLN A 31 2.01 -28.84 -13.44
N SER A 32 0.98 -28.70 -14.28
CA SER A 32 0.64 -27.43 -14.93
C SER A 32 -0.87 -27.23 -15.11
N LEU A 33 -1.28 -25.96 -15.17
CA LEU A 33 -2.67 -25.59 -15.48
C LEU A 33 -3.10 -26.08 -16.88
N SER A 34 -2.20 -26.12 -17.86
CA SER A 34 -2.50 -26.59 -19.22
C SER A 34 -2.83 -28.09 -19.24
N GLN A 35 -2.17 -28.91 -18.42
CA GLN A 35 -2.54 -30.32 -18.24
C GLN A 35 -3.93 -30.43 -17.58
N LEU A 36 -4.18 -29.64 -16.53
CA LEU A 36 -5.47 -29.65 -15.84
C LEU A 36 -6.63 -29.27 -16.76
N GLN A 37 -6.47 -28.20 -17.55
CA GLN A 37 -7.47 -27.75 -18.53
C GLN A 37 -7.77 -28.81 -19.60
N ARG A 38 -6.78 -29.59 -20.03
CA ARG A 38 -6.99 -30.73 -20.95
C ARG A 38 -7.74 -31.90 -20.29
N LEU A 39 -7.65 -32.08 -18.98
CA LEU A 39 -8.25 -33.19 -18.22
C LEU A 39 -9.61 -32.88 -17.59
N ARG A 40 -9.96 -31.59 -17.47
CA ARG A 40 -11.13 -31.11 -16.71
C ARG A 40 -11.98 -30.09 -17.45
N GLY A 41 -11.57 -29.71 -18.66
CA GLY A 41 -12.19 -28.64 -19.43
C GLY A 41 -11.56 -27.28 -19.11
N TYR A 42 -11.50 -26.41 -20.13
CA TYR A 42 -10.90 -25.09 -20.01
C TYR A 42 -11.83 -24.11 -19.27
N ALA A 43 -13.14 -24.19 -19.51
CA ALA A 43 -14.12 -23.25 -18.96
C ALA A 43 -14.26 -23.40 -17.45
N GLU A 44 -14.34 -24.64 -16.98
CA GLU A 44 -14.51 -25.07 -15.60
C GLU A 44 -13.31 -24.63 -14.74
N VAL A 45 -12.09 -24.91 -15.23
CA VAL A 45 -10.85 -24.47 -14.57
C VAL A 45 -10.75 -22.95 -14.54
N ARG A 46 -11.11 -22.25 -15.62
CA ARG A 46 -11.09 -20.78 -15.66
C ARG A 46 -12.15 -20.14 -14.75
N TYR A 47 -13.32 -20.75 -14.62
CA TYR A 47 -14.38 -20.32 -13.72
C TYR A 47 -13.93 -20.46 -12.26
N GLU A 48 -13.46 -21.64 -11.85
CA GLU A 48 -12.95 -21.85 -10.48
C GLU A 48 -11.79 -20.91 -10.12
N LEU A 49 -10.83 -20.72 -11.04
CA LEU A 49 -9.73 -19.79 -10.85
C LEU A 49 -10.20 -18.34 -10.63
N ARG A 50 -11.28 -17.93 -11.30
CA ARG A 50 -11.85 -16.57 -11.17
C ARG A 50 -12.64 -16.37 -9.88
N GLU A 51 -13.51 -17.32 -9.55
CA GLU A 51 -14.47 -17.18 -8.45
C GLU A 51 -13.88 -17.52 -7.07
N HIS A 52 -12.82 -18.34 -7.01
CA HIS A 52 -12.33 -18.87 -5.73
C HIS A 52 -10.89 -18.48 -5.40
N TYR A 53 -10.06 -18.22 -6.43
CA TYR A 53 -8.66 -17.83 -6.25
C TYR A 53 -8.47 -16.32 -6.41
N GLU A 54 -7.59 -15.75 -5.61
CA GLU A 54 -7.25 -14.32 -5.63
C GLU A 54 -5.74 -14.19 -5.43
N VAL A 55 -5.08 -13.44 -6.32
CA VAL A 55 -3.66 -13.10 -6.18
C VAL A 55 -3.52 -11.59 -6.17
N VAL A 56 -2.89 -11.07 -5.13
CA VAL A 56 -2.52 -9.66 -4.97
C VAL A 56 -1.00 -9.57 -4.91
N LEU A 57 -0.41 -8.73 -5.77
CA LEU A 57 0.98 -8.33 -5.71
C LEU A 57 1.02 -6.85 -5.32
N GLY A 58 1.89 -6.46 -4.39
CA GLY A 58 1.96 -5.11 -3.89
C GLY A 58 3.31 -4.74 -3.28
N ILE A 59 3.34 -3.56 -2.66
CA ILE A 59 4.49 -3.03 -1.93
C ILE A 59 4.10 -2.70 -0.49
N VAL A 60 5.06 -2.86 0.42
CA VAL A 60 5.07 -2.32 1.79
C VAL A 60 5.70 -0.94 1.67
N GLU A 61 4.88 0.11 1.67
CA GLU A 61 5.38 1.49 1.53
C GLU A 61 6.10 1.94 2.81
N GLU A 62 5.51 1.58 3.95
CA GLU A 62 6.10 1.64 5.27
C GLU A 62 5.49 0.53 6.14
N ARG A 63 6.05 0.28 7.33
CA ARG A 63 5.51 -0.74 8.23
C ARG A 63 4.09 -0.33 8.66
N GLY A 64 3.12 -1.19 8.36
CA GLY A 64 1.70 -0.93 8.54
C GLY A 64 1.00 -0.21 7.40
N LEU A 65 1.65 0.00 6.23
CA LEU A 65 1.01 0.53 5.03
C LEU A 65 1.39 -0.30 3.78
N LEU A 66 0.40 -1.02 3.24
CA LEU A 66 0.58 -1.89 2.08
C LEU A 66 -0.29 -1.38 0.92
N ARG A 67 0.30 -1.21 -0.26
CA ARG A 67 -0.37 -0.79 -1.50
C ARG A 67 -0.37 -1.89 -2.54
N ILE A 68 -1.51 -2.10 -3.19
CA ILE A 68 -1.67 -3.04 -4.32
C ILE A 68 -0.93 -2.48 -5.54
N LYS A 69 -0.16 -3.32 -6.22
CA LYS A 69 0.38 -3.02 -7.56
C LYS A 69 -0.36 -3.77 -8.66
N ARG A 70 -0.78 -5.02 -8.41
CA ARG A 70 -1.61 -5.84 -9.32
C ARG A 70 -2.55 -6.75 -8.55
N SER A 71 -3.72 -7.02 -9.11
CA SER A 71 -4.64 -8.07 -8.65
C SER A 71 -5.08 -8.93 -9.82
N SER A 72 -5.27 -10.24 -9.60
CA SER A 72 -5.54 -11.23 -10.66
C SER A 72 -6.83 -10.98 -11.43
N TRP A 73 -7.89 -10.55 -10.73
CA TRP A 73 -9.24 -10.41 -11.28
C TRP A 73 -9.85 -9.02 -11.12
N HIS A 74 -9.14 -8.15 -10.38
CA HIS A 74 -9.58 -6.83 -9.98
C HIS A 74 -8.54 -5.76 -10.36
N PRO A 75 -8.25 -5.55 -11.66
CA PRO A 75 -7.27 -4.55 -12.10
C PRO A 75 -7.60 -3.13 -11.62
N GLU A 76 -8.88 -2.82 -11.37
CA GLU A 76 -9.36 -1.57 -10.78
C GLU A 76 -8.85 -1.32 -9.35
N ARG A 77 -8.34 -2.35 -8.66
CA ARG A 77 -7.68 -2.21 -7.34
C ARG A 77 -6.19 -1.90 -7.44
N ALA A 78 -5.61 -1.72 -8.62
CA ALA A 78 -4.22 -1.29 -8.74
C ALA A 78 -4.00 0.09 -8.09
N GLU A 79 -2.86 0.27 -7.43
CA GLU A 79 -2.47 1.45 -6.65
C GLU A 79 -3.37 1.80 -5.45
N THR A 80 -4.38 0.99 -5.10
CA THR A 80 -5.18 1.20 -3.88
C THR A 80 -4.48 0.64 -2.64
N ILE A 81 -4.81 1.19 -1.48
CA ILE A 81 -4.32 0.68 -0.19
C ILE A 81 -4.94 -0.70 0.06
N PHE A 82 -4.09 -1.70 0.22
CA PHE A 82 -4.49 -3.06 0.63
C PHE A 82 -4.78 -3.10 2.14
N TYR A 83 -3.87 -2.53 2.93
CA TYR A 83 -3.94 -2.50 4.39
C TYR A 83 -3.27 -1.23 4.91
N SER A 84 -3.87 -0.63 5.93
CA SER A 84 -3.29 0.49 6.67
C SER A 84 -3.62 0.34 8.16
N ALA A 85 -2.59 0.23 8.99
CA ALA A 85 -2.73 0.13 10.45
C ALA A 85 -3.31 1.39 11.10
N SER A 86 -3.38 2.52 10.39
CA SER A 86 -4.04 3.76 10.81
C SER A 86 -5.46 3.92 10.27
N ASN A 87 -5.96 2.99 9.45
CA ASN A 87 -7.29 3.05 8.85
C ASN A 87 -8.05 1.72 8.99
N GLU A 88 -8.94 1.68 9.99
CA GLU A 88 -9.82 0.53 10.29
C GLU A 88 -10.71 0.12 9.11
N ALA A 89 -10.98 1.00 8.15
CA ALA A 89 -11.72 0.66 6.93
C ALA A 89 -10.95 -0.31 6.00
N THR A 90 -9.67 -0.57 6.27
CA THR A 90 -8.90 -1.65 5.61
C THR A 90 -8.91 -2.97 6.39
N GLY A 91 -9.53 -2.99 7.59
CA GLY A 91 -9.48 -4.10 8.53
C GLY A 91 -8.36 -3.99 9.55
N THR A 92 -8.32 -4.95 10.48
CA THR A 92 -7.31 -5.03 11.54
C THR A 92 -6.45 -6.27 11.31
N ILE A 93 -5.14 -6.13 11.50
CA ILE A 93 -4.21 -7.26 11.48
C ILE A 93 -3.70 -7.51 12.91
N VAL A 94 -3.86 -8.74 13.38
CA VAL A 94 -3.33 -9.23 14.65
C VAL A 94 -2.19 -10.18 14.35
N VAL A 95 -0.96 -9.78 14.71
CA VAL A 95 0.25 -10.60 14.54
C VAL A 95 0.44 -11.47 15.77
N GLY A 96 0.30 -12.78 15.61
CA GLY A 96 0.64 -13.80 16.61
C GLY A 96 2.04 -14.38 16.38
N LYS A 97 2.42 -15.37 17.20
CA LYS A 97 3.75 -16.00 17.14
C LYS A 97 3.94 -16.91 15.92
N GLU A 98 2.91 -17.67 15.55
CA GLU A 98 2.93 -18.65 14.47
C GLU A 98 1.90 -18.36 13.38
N HIS A 99 1.02 -17.38 13.61
CA HIS A 99 -0.06 -17.02 12.71
C HIS A 99 -0.40 -15.53 12.76
N ILE A 100 -1.14 -15.08 11.75
CA ILE A 100 -1.65 -13.72 11.61
C ILE A 100 -3.14 -13.81 11.36
N GLU A 101 -3.95 -12.97 12.00
CA GLU A 101 -5.37 -12.84 11.71
C GLU A 101 -5.64 -11.49 11.03
N HIS A 102 -6.15 -11.52 9.80
CA HIS A 102 -6.71 -10.35 9.14
C HIS A 102 -8.22 -10.35 9.38
N ILE A 103 -8.69 -9.39 10.17
CA ILE A 103 -10.09 -9.15 10.47
C ILE A 103 -10.58 -8.07 9.51
N LEU A 104 -11.33 -8.48 8.49
CA LEU A 104 -11.81 -7.58 7.44
C LEU A 104 -12.93 -6.66 7.96
N PRO A 105 -13.17 -5.51 7.28
CA PRO A 105 -14.38 -4.72 7.49
C PRO A 105 -15.62 -5.61 7.29
N GLY A 106 -16.46 -5.71 8.32
CA GLY A 106 -17.56 -6.70 8.39
C GLY A 106 -17.25 -7.98 9.19
N GLY A 107 -16.10 -8.05 9.87
CA GLY A 107 -15.82 -9.08 10.89
C GLY A 107 -15.37 -10.45 10.37
N ARG A 108 -15.33 -10.65 9.05
CA ARG A 108 -14.78 -11.89 8.45
C ARG A 108 -13.30 -12.01 8.78
N ARG A 109 -12.89 -13.13 9.37
CA ARG A 109 -11.50 -13.41 9.73
C ARG A 109 -10.81 -14.28 8.69
N GLU A 110 -9.56 -13.96 8.40
CA GLU A 110 -8.67 -14.75 7.56
C GLU A 110 -7.38 -15.03 8.35
N THR A 111 -7.16 -16.29 8.71
CA THR A 111 -5.99 -16.73 9.49
C THR A 111 -4.90 -17.27 8.56
N TRP A 112 -3.67 -16.80 8.74
CA TRP A 112 -2.50 -17.12 7.91
C TRP A 112 -1.40 -17.70 8.78
N ARG A 113 -0.82 -18.84 8.40
CA ARG A 113 0.35 -19.38 9.10
C ARG A 113 1.61 -18.65 8.66
N ILE A 114 2.43 -18.26 9.63
CA ILE A 114 3.78 -17.74 9.42
C ILE A 114 4.69 -18.91 9.06
N ALA A 115 5.35 -18.86 7.90
CA ALA A 115 6.33 -19.87 7.48
C ALA A 115 7.76 -19.45 7.86
N GLU A 116 8.09 -18.17 7.65
CA GLU A 116 9.34 -17.52 7.99
C GLU A 116 9.01 -16.06 8.36
N TRP A 117 9.76 -15.46 9.30
CA TRP A 117 9.47 -14.12 9.83
C TRP A 117 10.74 -13.34 10.14
N THR A 118 11.26 -12.65 9.13
CA THR A 118 12.49 -11.84 9.24
C THR A 118 12.21 -10.39 9.63
N PHE A 119 11.02 -9.87 9.33
CA PHE A 119 10.54 -8.56 9.77
C PHE A 119 9.01 -8.53 9.88
N ASP A 120 8.48 -7.54 10.59
CA ASP A 120 7.04 -7.29 10.71
C ASP A 120 6.60 -6.13 9.78
N PRO A 121 5.90 -6.42 8.67
CA PRO A 121 5.40 -5.41 7.73
C PRO A 121 4.08 -4.75 8.18
N PHE A 122 3.43 -5.22 9.25
CA PHE A 122 2.08 -4.83 9.62
C PHE A 122 2.02 -3.87 10.81
N THR A 123 2.91 -4.03 11.81
CA THR A 123 2.94 -3.13 12.97
C THR A 123 3.81 -1.90 12.67
N PRO A 124 3.27 -0.67 12.71
CA PRO A 124 4.07 0.55 12.61
C PRO A 124 5.13 0.64 13.72
N PRO A 125 6.25 1.34 13.51
CA PRO A 125 7.18 1.63 14.60
C PRO A 125 6.48 2.46 15.68
N PRO A 126 6.82 2.29 16.97
CA PRO A 126 6.28 3.12 18.03
C PRO A 126 6.63 4.58 17.75
N ARG A 127 5.61 5.45 17.70
CA ARG A 127 5.81 6.90 17.55
C ARG A 127 6.64 7.39 18.74
N GLN A 128 7.89 7.75 18.49
CA GLN A 128 8.67 8.52 19.45
C GLN A 128 7.87 9.78 19.76
N LYS A 129 7.47 9.98 21.02
CA LYS A 129 6.89 11.25 21.44
C LYS A 129 7.95 12.32 21.14
N ALA A 130 7.59 13.29 20.29
CA ALA A 130 8.40 14.50 20.17
C ALA A 130 8.57 15.10 21.58
N PRO A 131 9.75 15.63 21.93
CA PRO A 131 9.92 16.31 23.20
C PRO A 131 8.88 17.42 23.30
N GLU A 132 8.03 17.31 24.31
CA GLU A 132 7.00 18.30 24.61
C GLU A 132 7.71 19.64 24.84
N PRO A 133 7.33 20.74 24.16
CA PRO A 133 8.00 22.01 24.33
C PRO A 133 7.84 22.45 25.78
N GLU A 134 8.97 22.46 26.49
CA GLU A 134 9.06 22.77 27.91
C GLU A 134 8.31 24.08 28.19
N GLN A 135 7.19 23.98 28.92
CA GLN A 135 6.34 25.14 29.19
C GLN A 135 7.14 26.15 30.00
N ALA A 136 7.53 27.24 29.34
CA ALA A 136 8.25 28.33 29.97
C ALA A 136 7.46 28.83 31.19
N ALA A 137 8.01 28.62 32.38
CA ALA A 137 7.37 29.01 33.63
C ALA A 137 7.12 30.53 33.66
N PRO A 138 5.97 31.01 34.15
CA PRO A 138 5.67 32.43 34.23
C PRO A 138 6.51 33.08 35.34
N GLY A 139 7.60 33.75 34.97
CA GLY A 139 8.57 34.32 35.91
C GLY A 139 9.09 35.71 35.54
N SER A 140 8.58 36.72 36.25
CA SER A 140 9.13 38.09 36.41
C SER A 140 9.00 39.11 35.26
N PRO A 141 8.30 40.25 35.48
CA PRO A 141 8.28 41.37 34.55
C PRO A 141 9.51 42.28 34.73
N SER A 142 10.40 42.33 33.73
CA SER A 142 11.49 43.31 33.70
C SER A 142 11.09 44.53 32.87
N THR A 143 10.76 45.63 33.53
CA THR A 143 10.48 46.91 32.88
C THR A 143 11.78 47.61 32.48
N SER A 144 11.97 47.88 31.19
CA SER A 144 12.86 48.98 30.74
C SER A 144 12.42 49.53 29.39
N ARG A 145 12.08 50.82 29.40
CA ARG A 145 11.79 51.63 28.20
C ARG A 145 13.11 52.11 27.59
N THR A 146 13.19 52.27 26.26
CA THR A 146 13.27 53.59 25.57
C THR A 146 13.80 53.51 24.12
N ARG A 147 12.99 54.06 23.19
CA ARG A 147 13.28 54.63 21.85
C ARG A 147 14.65 54.44 21.17
N ALA A 148 14.60 54.03 19.90
CA ALA A 148 14.82 54.86 18.68
C ALA A 148 14.37 54.01 17.46
N ARG A 149 13.37 54.35 16.63
CA ARG A 149 13.25 55.45 15.63
C ARG A 149 14.45 55.61 14.68
N SER A 150 14.37 54.93 13.53
CA SER A 150 14.89 55.40 12.23
C SER A 150 13.91 55.01 11.11
N GLN A 151 13.77 55.88 10.11
CA GLN A 151 12.88 55.72 8.94
C GLN A 151 13.74 55.56 7.66
N SER A 152 13.07 55.43 6.51
CA SER A 152 13.60 55.56 5.12
C SER A 152 14.33 54.33 4.54
N SER A 153 14.35 54.08 3.22
CA SER A 153 13.50 54.50 2.07
C SER A 153 13.93 53.72 0.81
N GLY A 154 13.05 53.56 -0.18
CA GLY A 154 13.34 52.97 -1.51
C GLY A 154 12.32 51.87 -1.84
N ALA A 155 11.30 52.04 -2.71
CA ALA A 155 11.29 52.56 -4.08
C ALA A 155 12.22 51.75 -5.00
N SER A 156 11.75 50.71 -5.71
CA SER A 156 10.86 50.71 -6.90
C SER A 156 11.64 50.71 -8.21
N THR A 157 11.74 49.55 -8.89
CA THR A 157 11.97 49.47 -10.35
C THR A 157 11.34 48.21 -10.97
N GLU A 158 10.49 48.47 -11.97
CA GLU A 158 10.07 47.74 -13.20
C GLU A 158 10.63 46.32 -13.50
N ARG A 159 9.84 45.30 -13.91
CA ARG A 159 9.04 45.06 -15.16
C ARG A 159 9.84 44.57 -16.40
N ALA A 160 9.77 43.26 -16.68
CA ALA A 160 9.83 42.55 -17.98
C ALA A 160 9.39 41.08 -17.75
N VAL A 161 8.63 40.33 -18.56
CA VAL A 161 7.90 40.52 -19.84
C VAL A 161 8.62 40.22 -21.18
N GLU A 162 8.99 38.95 -21.40
CA GLU A 162 9.09 38.21 -22.69
C GLU A 162 8.96 36.70 -22.34
N GLN A 163 8.04 35.88 -22.84
CA GLN A 163 7.70 35.49 -24.23
C GLN A 163 8.84 34.81 -24.98
N ASP A 164 8.81 33.46 -25.02
CA ASP A 164 9.46 32.69 -26.09
C ASP A 164 8.75 31.34 -26.34
N GLU A 165 8.03 31.30 -27.47
CA GLU A 165 7.41 30.18 -28.20
C GLU A 165 6.95 30.87 -29.50
N PRO A 166 7.25 30.38 -30.72
CA PRO A 166 6.91 29.01 -31.10
C PRO A 166 7.90 28.37 -32.12
N VAL A 167 7.38 27.40 -32.90
CA VAL A 167 7.88 26.82 -34.18
C VAL A 167 8.51 25.43 -34.03
N ALA A 168 8.23 24.41 -34.87
CA ALA A 168 7.08 23.98 -35.68
C ALA A 168 7.45 22.61 -36.32
N LEU A 169 6.50 21.91 -36.96
CA LEU A 169 6.71 20.86 -38.00
C LEU A 169 7.45 19.56 -37.52
N ALA A 170 7.00 18.34 -37.78
CA ALA A 170 6.22 17.85 -38.92
C ALA A 170 5.62 16.45 -38.63
N SER A 171 4.47 16.15 -39.25
CA SER A 171 4.09 14.76 -39.57
C SER A 171 4.87 14.30 -40.81
N PRO A 172 5.02 12.98 -41.01
CA PRO A 172 4.31 12.41 -42.17
C PRO A 172 3.66 11.05 -41.91
N SER A 173 2.59 10.78 -42.67
CA SER A 173 1.92 9.47 -42.76
C SER A 173 2.66 8.51 -43.69
N ALA A 174 2.66 7.22 -43.33
CA ALA A 174 2.77 6.03 -44.21
C ALA A 174 2.74 4.78 -43.30
N SER A 175 2.03 3.68 -43.59
CA SER A 175 1.03 3.36 -44.63
C SER A 175 0.08 2.29 -44.09
#